data_AF-A0A0A0L6Q7-F1
#
_entry.id   AF-A0A0A0L6Q7-F1
#
_cell.length_a   1.000
_cell.length_b   1.000
_cell.length_c   1.000
_cell.angle_alpha   90.00
_cell.angle_beta   90.00
_cell.angle_gamma   90.00
#
_symmetry.space_group_name_H-M   'P 1'
#
loop_
_entity.id
_entity.type
_entity.pdbx_description
1 polymer ?
#
loop_
_entity_poly.entity_id
_entity_poly.type
_entity_poly.pdbx_seq_one_letter_code
_entity_poly.pdbx_strand_id
1 'polypeptide(L)' 'MKGVFNHLFSLQLEEDVNEVLFALPSDLCIKEDHLFNEASLQLEKLLNLKHLEMRQSIVDATTKIRCLK' A
#
# COMPACT_ATOMS: atom_id res chain seq x y z
N MET A 1 -6.27 13.41 11.75
CA MET A 1 -6.31 12.61 10.51
C MET A 1 -7.71 12.09 10.18
N LYS A 2 -8.36 11.30 11.06
CA LYS A 2 -9.68 10.70 10.79
C LYS A 2 -10.86 11.66 10.50
N GLY A 3 -10.73 12.95 10.77
CA GLY A 3 -11.76 13.96 10.48
C GLY A 3 -11.49 14.83 9.25
N VAL A 4 -10.40 14.58 8.52
CA VAL A 4 -9.95 15.41 7.37
C VAL A 4 -9.77 14.57 6.11
N PHE A 5 -9.42 13.29 6.25
CA PHE A 5 -9.22 12.39 5.12
C PHE A 5 -10.35 11.36 5.06
N ASN A 6 -10.91 11.21 3.87
CA ASN A 6 -12.01 10.28 3.61
C ASN A 6 -11.50 8.84 3.47
N HIS A 7 -10.26 8.66 3.01
CA HIS A 7 -9.61 7.33 2.97
C HIS A 7 -8.26 7.36 3.69
N LEU A 8 -8.11 6.48 4.68
CA LEU A 8 -6.88 6.31 5.45
C LEU A 8 -6.41 4.86 5.31
N PHE A 9 -5.11 4.67 5.06
CA PHE A 9 -4.49 3.35 4.97
C PHE A 9 -3.36 3.25 6.00
N SER A 10 -3.08 2.03 6.46
CA SER A 10 -1.91 1.75 7.28
C SER A 10 -1.08 0.60 6.72
N LEU A 11 0.22 0.71 6.94
CA LEU A 11 1.18 -0.37 6.74
C LEU A 11 1.88 -0.62 8.07
N GLN A 12 1.69 -1.83 8.60
CA GLN A 12 2.40 -2.30 9.78
C GLN A 12 3.73 -2.92 9.34
N LEU A 13 4.84 -2.33 9.80
CA LEU A 13 6.18 -2.90 9.63
C LEU A 13 6.45 -3.93 10.75
N GLU A 14 7.37 -4.87 10.51
CA GLU A 14 7.69 -5.92 11.48
C GLU A 14 8.33 -5.36 12.77
N GLU A 15 8.14 -6.11 13.87
CA GLU A 15 8.66 -5.87 15.23
C GLU A 15 8.30 -4.49 15.84
N ASP A 16 7.00 -4.27 16.02
CA ASP A 16 6.38 -3.51 17.13
C ASP A 16 6.86 -2.08 17.45
N VAL A 17 7.02 -1.21 16.44
CA VAL A 17 6.98 0.24 16.76
C VAL A 17 6.45 1.17 15.67
N ASN A 18 6.59 0.83 14.38
CA ASN A 18 6.35 1.80 13.30
C ASN A 18 5.14 1.42 12.44
N GLU A 19 4.03 2.13 12.65
CA GLU A 19 2.89 2.16 11.74
C GLU A 19 3.04 3.37 10.80
N VAL A 20 3.01 3.11 9.50
CA VAL A 20 2.99 4.19 8.50
C VAL A 20 1.55 4.42 8.08
N LEU A 21 1.08 5.67 8.23
CA LEU A 21 -0.26 6.09 7.81
C LEU A 21 -0.19 6.85 6.49
N PHE A 22 -1.00 6.42 5.52
CA PHE A 22 -1.20 7.08 4.25
C PHE A 22 -2.62 7.63 4.20
N ALA A 23 -2.79 8.84 3.66
CA ALA A 23 -4.10 9.46 3.56
C ALA A 23 -4.33 9.97 2.16
N LEU A 24 -5.49 9.63 1.58
CA LEU A 24 -5.91 10.09 0.27
C LEU A 24 -7.01 11.14 0.46
N PRO A 25 -6.82 12.39 0.00
CA PRO A 25 -7.81 13.45 0.13
C PRO A 25 -8.96 13.36 -0.90
N SER A 26 -8.98 12.32 -1.75
CA SER A 26 -9.99 12.13 -2.78
C SER A 26 -11.22 11.43 -2.23
N ASP A 27 -12.40 11.67 -2.80
CA ASP A 27 -13.60 10.87 -2.51
C ASP A 27 -13.57 9.48 -3.15
N LEU A 28 -12.61 9.23 -4.07
CA LEU A 28 -12.41 7.91 -4.67
C LEU A 28 -11.85 6.93 -3.63
N CYS A 29 -12.74 6.09 -3.11
CA CYS A 29 -12.35 4.93 -2.31
C CYS A 29 -11.60 3.95 -3.20
N ILE A 30 -10.30 3.78 -2.95
CA ILE A 30 -9.51 2.72 -3.57
C ILE A 30 -9.98 1.40 -2.96
N LYS A 31 -10.75 0.62 -3.73
CA LYS A 31 -11.18 -0.72 -3.30
C LYS A 31 -9.94 -1.62 -3.22
N GLU A 32 -9.71 -2.18 -2.04
CA GLU A 32 -8.50 -2.94 -1.67
C GLU A 32 -8.17 -4.08 -2.65
N ASP A 33 -9.16 -4.83 -3.10
CA ASP A 33 -8.90 -6.16 -3.68
C ASP A 33 -8.25 -6.14 -5.06
N HIS A 34 -8.52 -5.11 -5.88
CA HIS A 34 -8.05 -5.05 -7.27
C HIS A 34 -6.96 -4.01 -7.51
N LEU A 35 -7.02 -2.86 -6.83
CA LEU A 35 -6.17 -1.73 -7.19
C LEU A 35 -4.73 -1.90 -6.67
N PHE A 36 -4.56 -2.51 -5.50
CA PHE A 36 -3.24 -2.73 -4.93
C PHE A 36 -2.42 -3.75 -5.72
N ASN A 37 -3.05 -4.85 -6.16
CA ASN A 37 -2.40 -5.86 -7.01
C ASN A 37 -2.02 -5.30 -8.39
N GLU A 38 -2.87 -4.46 -8.99
CA GLU A 38 -2.54 -3.83 -10.27
C GLU A 38 -1.43 -2.77 -10.09
N ALA A 39 -1.51 -1.94 -9.05
CA ALA A 39 -0.53 -0.91 -8.75
C ALA A 39 0.84 -1.50 -8.43
N SER A 40 0.91 -2.61 -7.68
CA SER A 40 2.18 -3.29 -7.38
C SER A 40 2.84 -3.83 -8.65
N LEU A 41 2.04 -4.39 -9.58
CA LEU A 41 2.53 -4.86 -10.88
C LEU A 41 3.00 -3.70 -11.77
N GLN A 42 2.30 -2.57 -11.76
CA GLN A 42 2.73 -1.37 -12.48
C GLN A 42 4.03 -0.79 -11.90
N LEU A 43 4.14 -0.74 -10.57
CA LEU A 43 5.34 -0.30 -9.87
C LEU A 43 6.54 -1.20 -10.20
N GLU A 44 6.34 -2.51 -10.21
CA GLU A 44 7.36 -3.48 -10.62
C GLU A 44 7.90 -3.18 -12.03
N LYS A 45 6.99 -2.95 -12.99
CA LYS A 45 7.33 -2.62 -14.38
C LYS A 45 8.09 -1.29 -14.49
N LEU A 46 7.66 -0.25 -13.77
CA LEU A 46 8.30 1.06 -13.78
C LEU A 46 9.73 1.01 -13.23
N LEU A 47 9.93 0.23 -12.16
CA LEU A 47 11.21 0.10 -11.51
C LEU A 47 12.17 -0.86 -12.23
N ASN A 48 11.72 -1.56 -13.28
CA ASN A 48 12.49 -2.55 -14.03
C ASN A 48 13.28 -3.50 -13.10
N LEU A 49 12.60 -4.00 -12.05
CA LEU A 49 13.27 -4.73 -10.97
C LEU A 49 13.90 -6.02 -11.51
N LYS A 50 15.23 -6.02 -11.61
CA LYS A 50 16.01 -7.18 -12.08
C LYS A 50 16.17 -8.27 -11.01
N HIS A 51 15.91 -7.92 -9.75
CA HIS A 51 16.10 -8.81 -8.60
C HIS A 51 14.76 -9.34 -8.08
N LEU A 52 14.59 -10.66 -8.15
CA LEU A 52 13.35 -11.35 -7.77
C LEU A 52 12.96 -11.11 -6.30
N GLU A 53 13.95 -11.00 -5.41
CA GLU A 53 13.73 -10.74 -3.98
C GLU A 53 13.01 -9.41 -3.76
N MET A 54 13.46 -8.36 -4.43
CA MET A 54 12.88 -7.02 -4.32
C MET A 54 11.46 -6.97 -4.92
N ARG A 55 11.21 -7.75 -5.98
CA ARG A 55 9.85 -7.94 -6.52
C ARG A 55 8.94 -8.58 -5.48
N GLN A 56 9.38 -9.66 -4.85
CA GLN A 56 8.59 -10.36 -3.83
C GLN A 56 8.33 -9.46 -2.62
N SER A 57 9.33 -8.68 -2.18
CA SER A 57 9.17 -7.71 -1.09
C SER A 57 8.09 -6.65 -1.36
N ILE A 58 7.96 -6.16 -2.60
CA ILE A 58 6.91 -5.18 -2.96
C ILE A 58 5.53 -5.83 -2.89
N VAL A 59 5.39 -7.03 -3.45
CA VAL A 59 4.11 -7.77 -3.41
C VAL A 59 3.73 -8.09 -1.97
N ASP A 60 4.66 -8.61 -1.17
CA ASP A 60 4.44 -8.95 0.22
C ASP A 60 4.06 -7.71 1.05
N ALA A 61 4.77 -6.59 0.88
CA ALA A 61 4.44 -5.33 1.55
C ALA A 61 3.04 -4.82 1.17
N THR A 62 2.64 -4.97 -0.10
CA THR A 62 1.33 -4.55 -0.58
C THR A 62 0.21 -5.30 0.14
N THR A 63 0.38 -6.61 0.41
CA THR A 63 -0.61 -7.40 1.17
C THR A 63 -0.72 -7.01 2.64
N LYS A 64 0.27 -6.28 3.19
CA LYS A 64 0.27 -5.79 4.57
C LYS A 64 -0.41 -4.42 4.70
N ILE A 65 -0.77 -3.76 3.60
CA ILE A 65 -1.52 -2.49 3.61
C ILE A 65 -2.99 -2.78 3.95
N ARG A 66 -3.55 -2.00 4.89
CA ARG A 66 -4.95 -2.10 5.30
C ARG A 66 -5.64 -0.75 5.22
N CYS A 67 -6.86 -0.71 4.72
CA CYS A 67 -7.75 0.42 4.81
C CYS A 67 -8.30 0.54 6.24
N LEU A 68 -8.16 1.73 6.83
CA LEU A 68 -8.61 2.05 8.17
C LEU A 68 -9.98 2.76 8.18
N LYS A 69 -10.39 3.34 7.05
CA LYS A 69 -11.73 3.86 6.70
C LYS A 69 -11.67 4.51 5.33
#